data_AF-R1E6J9-F1
#
_entry.id   AF-R1E6J9-F1
#
_cell.length_a   1.000
_cell.length_b   1.000
_cell.length_c   1.000
_cell.angle_alpha   90.00
_cell.angle_beta   90.00
_cell.angle_gamma   90.00
#
_symmetry.space_group_name_H-M   'P 1'
#
loop_
_entity.id
_entity.type
_entity.pdbx_description
1 polymer ?
#
loop_
_entity_poly.entity_id
_entity_poly.type
_entity_poly.pdbx_seq_one_letter_code
_entity_poly.pdbx_strand_id
1 'polypeptide(L)'
;MHFHTAITIALGSAGFSLGDIVSSLKAMGGATWSSDPDAWREQAGKYCGLEAKIKDPATGKTKLMYIGDAFDDAWVRTPASIDIMIDAFSEIHGSPNNDKNDVINDVEWELTGNSNTE
;
A
#
# COMPACT_ATOMS: atom_id res chain seq x y z
N MET A 1 9.94 -10.78 -6.02
CA MET A 1 10.15 -9.72 -7.04
C MET A 1 10.40 -8.45 -6.26
N HIS A 2 11.52 -7.76 -6.50
CA HIS A 2 11.79 -6.46 -5.89
C HIS A 2 11.20 -5.37 -6.79
N PHE A 3 10.38 -4.50 -6.24
CA PHE A 3 9.75 -3.38 -6.94
C PHE A 3 10.32 -2.06 -6.41
N HIS A 4 10.70 -1.15 -7.31
CA HIS A 4 11.07 0.24 -6.99
C HIS A 4 9.88 1.14 -7.29
N THR A 5 9.47 1.97 -6.32
CA THR A 5 8.21 2.73 -6.44
C THR A 5 8.17 4.02 -5.63
N ALA A 6 7.11 4.80 -5.86
CA ALA A 6 6.69 5.91 -5.02
C ALA A 6 5.65 5.48 -3.96
N ILE A 7 5.86 5.88 -2.71
CA ILE A 7 4.90 5.74 -1.59
C ILE A 7 4.17 7.05 -1.35
N THR A 8 2.85 7.02 -1.32
CA THR A 8 2.00 8.13 -0.86
C THR A 8 1.52 7.92 0.57
N ILE A 9 1.00 8.99 1.20
CA ILE A 9 0.46 8.94 2.56
C ILE A 9 -1.07 8.94 2.51
N ALA A 10 -1.66 7.90 3.10
CA ALA A 10 -3.07 7.81 3.40
C ALA A 10 -3.36 8.53 4.73
N LEU A 11 -4.11 9.64 4.68
CA LEU A 11 -4.73 10.21 5.87
C LEU A 11 -6.06 9.48 6.13
N GLY A 12 -5.97 8.35 6.83
CA GLY A 12 -7.05 7.58 7.45
C GLY A 12 -8.45 7.73 6.86
N SER A 13 -8.77 6.91 5.86
CA SER A 13 -10.15 6.45 5.62
C SER A 13 -10.49 5.35 6.65
N ALA A 14 -11.73 5.36 7.15
CA ALA A 14 -12.18 4.40 8.15
C ALA A 14 -12.11 2.97 7.59
N GLY A 15 -11.24 2.12 8.17
CA GLY A 15 -11.10 0.71 7.80
C GLY A 15 -9.66 0.20 7.74
N PHE A 16 -8.66 1.08 7.65
CA PHE A 16 -7.25 0.68 7.54
C PHE A 16 -6.58 0.50 8.90
N SER A 17 -5.91 -0.63 9.10
CA SER A 17 -5.01 -0.86 10.23
C SER A 17 -3.71 -0.08 10.02
N LEU A 18 -3.03 0.27 11.12
CA LEU A 18 -1.78 1.05 11.13
C LEU A 18 -0.60 0.35 10.43
N GLY A 19 -0.77 -0.92 10.04
CA GLY A 19 0.20 -1.74 9.32
C GLY A 19 -0.20 -2.08 7.89
N ASP A 20 -1.21 -1.42 7.33
CA ASP A 20 -1.70 -1.77 5.99
C ASP A 20 -1.10 -0.87 4.91
N ILE A 21 -0.88 -1.48 3.74
CA ILE A 21 -0.62 -0.80 2.48
C ILE A 21 -1.81 -0.96 1.55
N VAL A 22 -1.94 -0.02 0.64
CA VAL A 22 -2.97 0.01 -0.38
C VAL A 22 -2.30 -0.03 -1.74
N SER A 23 -2.78 -0.90 -2.64
CA SER A 23 -2.25 -0.99 -4.01
C SER A 23 -3.16 -0.29 -5.01
N SER A 24 -2.66 0.01 -6.22
CA SER A 24 -3.49 0.56 -7.30
C SER A 24 -4.73 -0.32 -7.56
N LEU A 25 -5.91 0.30 -7.62
CA LEU A 25 -7.16 -0.39 -7.94
C LEU A 25 -7.07 -1.10 -9.29
N LYS A 26 -6.51 -0.45 -10.31
CA LYS A 26 -6.27 -1.11 -11.61
C LYS A 26 -5.27 -2.26 -11.51
N ALA A 27 -4.21 -2.15 -10.71
CA ALA A 27 -3.28 -3.25 -10.48
C ALA A 27 -3.97 -4.44 -9.80
N MET A 28 -4.96 -4.18 -8.93
CA MET A 28 -5.80 -5.19 -8.30
C MET A 28 -6.95 -5.68 -9.17
N GLY A 29 -7.08 -5.23 -10.43
CA GLY A 29 -8.10 -5.71 -11.36
C GLY A 29 -9.31 -4.78 -11.56
N GLY A 30 -9.33 -3.61 -10.92
CA GLY A 30 -10.22 -2.51 -11.26
C GLY A 30 -11.65 -2.61 -10.69
N ALA A 31 -11.99 -3.69 -10.00
CA ALA A 31 -13.33 -3.90 -9.45
C ALA A 31 -13.48 -3.31 -8.04
N THR A 32 -14.56 -2.56 -7.81
CA THR A 32 -14.96 -2.08 -6.49
C THR A 32 -16.21 -2.82 -6.02
N TRP A 33 -16.49 -2.78 -4.71
CA TRP A 33 -17.73 -3.33 -4.14
C TRP A 33 -19.01 -2.82 -4.84
N SER A 34 -19.01 -1.56 -5.27
CA SER A 34 -20.18 -0.94 -5.92
C SER A 34 -20.26 -1.22 -7.42
N SER A 35 -19.15 -1.49 -8.10
CA SER A 35 -19.14 -1.78 -9.54
C SER A 35 -19.37 -3.27 -9.82
N ASP A 36 -18.67 -4.15 -9.11
CA ASP A 36 -18.70 -5.59 -9.30
C ASP A 36 -18.24 -6.27 -8.00
N PRO A 37 -19.18 -6.62 -7.09
CA PRO A 37 -18.85 -7.17 -5.78
C PRO A 37 -18.25 -8.57 -5.85
N ASP A 38 -18.51 -9.34 -6.92
CA ASP A 38 -17.97 -10.70 -7.05
C ASP A 38 -16.51 -10.64 -7.54
N ALA A 39 -16.22 -9.81 -8.54
CA ALA A 39 -14.85 -9.52 -8.95
C ALA A 39 -14.07 -8.84 -7.81
N TRP A 40 -14.66 -7.91 -7.07
CA TRP A 40 -14.02 -7.29 -5.89
C TRP A 40 -13.64 -8.35 -4.85
N ARG A 41 -14.54 -9.29 -4.52
CA ARG A 41 -14.22 -10.37 -3.57
C ARG A 41 -13.11 -11.29 -4.07
N GLU A 42 -13.12 -11.63 -5.36
CA GLU A 42 -12.08 -12.47 -5.95
C GLU A 42 -10.71 -11.78 -5.89
N GLN A 43 -10.65 -10.49 -6.22
CA GLN A 43 -9.40 -9.73 -6.20
C GLN A 43 -8.95 -9.41 -4.78
N ALA A 44 -9.86 -9.03 -3.89
CA ALA A 44 -9.57 -8.87 -2.47
C ALA A 44 -9.03 -10.17 -1.88
N GLY A 45 -9.64 -11.32 -2.17
CA GLY A 45 -9.13 -12.62 -1.70
C GLY A 45 -7.77 -13.03 -2.27
N LYS A 46 -7.33 -12.43 -3.40
CA LYS A 46 -6.01 -12.68 -3.99
C LYS A 46 -4.92 -11.79 -3.40
N TYR A 47 -5.25 -10.53 -3.11
CA TYR A 47 -4.27 -9.51 -2.76
C TYR A 47 -4.35 -9.06 -1.30
N CYS A 48 -5.56 -8.87 -0.75
CA CYS A 48 -5.72 -8.46 0.64
C CYS A 48 -5.17 -9.54 1.58
N GLY A 49 -4.49 -9.10 2.64
CA GLY A 49 -3.82 -9.97 3.58
C GLY A 49 -2.43 -10.43 3.12
N LEU A 50 -1.98 -10.18 1.89
CA LEU A 50 -0.61 -10.48 1.49
C LEU A 50 0.39 -9.58 2.24
N GLU A 51 1.44 -10.18 2.79
CA GLU A 51 2.51 -9.46 3.48
C GLU A 51 3.51 -8.90 2.47
N ALA A 52 3.78 -7.61 2.60
CA ALA A 52 4.79 -6.87 1.86
C ALA A 52 5.87 -6.36 2.83
N LYS A 53 7.12 -6.56 2.44
CA LYS A 53 8.27 -5.95 3.08
C LYS A 53 8.62 -4.67 2.34
N ILE A 54 8.63 -3.55 3.04
CA ILE A 54 8.88 -2.23 2.49
C ILE A 54 10.13 -1.66 3.12
N LYS A 55 11.04 -1.15 2.30
CA LYS A 55 12.33 -0.60 2.70
C LYS A 55 12.53 0.76 2.05
N ASP A 56 12.63 1.78 2.89
CA ASP A 56 13.03 3.11 2.46
C ASP A 56 14.56 3.16 2.29
N PRO A 57 15.11 3.35 1.08
CA PRO A 57 16.55 3.43 0.88
C PRO A 57 17.16 4.70 1.49
N ALA A 58 16.39 5.77 1.69
CA ALA A 58 16.89 7.04 2.22
C ALA A 58 17.26 6.92 3.70
N THR A 59 16.45 6.21 4.49
CA THR A 59 16.70 5.96 5.92
C THR A 59 17.33 4.59 6.19
N GLY A 60 17.23 3.66 5.24
CA GLY A 60 17.62 2.25 5.39
C GLY A 60 16.64 1.43 6.25
N LYS A 61 15.53 2.01 6.70
CA LYS A 61 14.56 1.33 7.55
C LYS A 61 13.68 0.39 6.74
N THR A 62 13.18 -0.65 7.41
CA THR A 62 12.31 -1.66 6.79
C THR A 62 11.14 -1.96 7.72
N LYS A 63 9.94 -2.14 7.14
CA LYS A 63 8.73 -2.55 7.85
C LYS A 63 7.98 -3.62 7.06
N LEU A 64 7.40 -4.58 7.79
CA LEU A 64 6.45 -5.54 7.26
C LEU A 64 5.04 -4.96 7.40
N MET A 65 4.29 -5.01 6.33
CA MET A 65 2.93 -4.47 6.22
C MET A 65 2.06 -5.42 5.40
N TYR A 66 0.75 -5.29 5.49
CA TYR A 66 -0.20 -6.14 4.76
C TYR A 66 -0.99 -5.33 3.74
N ILE A 67 -1.34 -5.92 2.60
CA ILE A 67 -2.25 -5.25 1.68
C ILE A 67 -3.66 -5.25 2.30
N GLY A 68 -4.20 -4.07 2.58
CA GLY A 68 -5.52 -3.91 3.20
C GLY A 68 -6.63 -3.61 2.21
N ASP A 69 -6.34 -2.86 1.14
CA ASP A 69 -7.34 -2.39 0.17
C ASP A 69 -6.66 -1.94 -1.14
N ALA A 70 -7.45 -1.31 -2.02
CA ALA A 70 -6.99 -0.63 -3.22
C ALA A 70 -7.29 0.88 -3.23
N PHE A 71 -6.45 1.70 -3.87
CA PHE A 71 -6.64 3.15 -4.01
C PHE A 71 -6.82 3.57 -5.47
N ASP A 72 -7.45 4.73 -5.67
CA ASP A 72 -7.76 5.27 -6.99
C ASP A 72 -6.49 5.53 -7.81
N ASP A 73 -6.50 5.07 -9.06
CA ASP A 73 -5.38 5.20 -9.98
C ASP A 73 -4.99 6.64 -10.29
N ALA A 74 -5.86 7.61 -10.03
CA ALA A 74 -5.53 9.04 -10.13
C ALA A 74 -4.35 9.45 -9.24
N TRP A 75 -4.07 8.69 -8.17
CA TRP A 75 -2.97 8.96 -7.23
C TRP A 75 -1.73 8.08 -7.50
N VAL A 76 -1.80 7.18 -8.47
CA VAL A 76 -0.70 6.30 -8.88
C VAL A 76 0.31 7.10 -9.69
N ARG A 77 1.50 7.33 -9.11
CA ARG A 77 2.59 8.05 -9.78
C ARG A 77 3.48 7.13 -10.61
N THR A 78 3.55 5.85 -10.23
CA THR A 78 4.31 4.80 -10.92
C THR A 78 3.52 3.48 -10.90
N PRO A 79 3.71 2.55 -11.85
CA PRO A 79 2.92 1.32 -11.92
C PRO A 79 2.94 0.42 -10.66
N ALA A 80 3.90 0.61 -9.76
CA ALA A 80 4.03 -0.13 -8.50
C ALA A 80 3.71 0.72 -7.26
N SER A 81 3.03 1.87 -7.41
CA SER A 81 2.76 2.79 -6.29
C SER A 81 1.92 2.13 -5.23
N ILE A 82 2.28 2.39 -3.97
CA ILE A 82 1.54 1.96 -2.79
C ILE A 82 1.21 3.16 -1.92
N ASP A 83 0.06 3.14 -1.29
CA ASP A 83 -0.34 4.12 -0.29
C ASP A 83 -0.21 3.50 1.10
N ILE A 84 0.36 4.21 2.07
CA ILE A 84 0.55 3.69 3.42
C ILE A 84 -0.01 4.66 4.45
N MET A 85 -0.40 4.11 5.60
CA MET A 85 -0.88 4.92 6.72
C MET A 85 0.23 5.83 7.26
N ILE A 86 -0.15 7.05 7.68
CA ILE A 86 0.77 8.07 8.21
C ILE A 86 1.72 7.58 9.32
N ASP A 87 1.25 6.65 10.16
CA ASP A 87 2.07 6.06 11.23
C ASP A 87 3.18 5.16 10.67
N ALA A 88 2.84 4.31 9.68
CA ALA A 88 3.82 3.47 9.00
C ALA A 88 4.85 4.32 8.22
N PHE A 89 4.39 5.40 7.57
CA PHE A 89 5.28 6.37 6.94
C PHE A 89 6.23 7.00 7.96
N SER A 90 5.69 7.45 9.10
CA SER A 90 6.47 8.07 10.17
C SER A 90 7.53 7.15 10.76
N GLU A 91 7.26 5.85 10.80
CA GLU A 91 8.22 4.85 11.26
C GLU A 91 9.38 4.64 10.27
N ILE A 92 9.09 4.49 8.97
CA ILE A 92 10.10 4.16 7.95
C ILE A 92 10.83 5.38 7.39
N HIS A 93 10.20 6.55 7.32
CA HIS A 93 10.78 7.74 6.70
C HIS A 93 10.94 8.90 7.69
N GLY A 94 9.91 9.14 8.51
CA GLY A 94 9.84 10.24 9.45
C GLY A 94 8.49 10.97 9.36
N SER A 95 8.21 11.87 10.30
CA SER A 95 6.92 12.58 10.34
C SER A 95 6.70 13.40 9.06
N PRO A 96 5.63 13.16 8.29
CA PRO A 96 5.29 13.98 7.13
C PRO A 96 4.59 15.29 7.53
N ASN A 97 4.51 15.59 8.82
CA ASN A 97 3.88 16.82 9.36
C ASN A 97 2.44 17.05 8.84
N ASN A 98 1.69 15.96 8.67
CA ASN A 98 0.34 15.94 8.09
C ASN A 98 0.24 16.39 6.62
N ASP A 99 1.35 16.45 5.87
CA ASP A 99 1.31 16.67 4.43
C ASP A 99 1.11 15.35 3.68
N LYS A 100 -0.11 15.14 3.15
CA LYS A 100 -0.45 13.97 2.34
C LYS A 100 0.24 13.92 0.97
N ASN A 101 0.85 15.03 0.55
CA ASN A 101 1.57 15.12 -0.73
C ASN A 101 3.06 14.80 -0.57
N ASP A 102 3.51 14.52 0.66
CA ASP A 102 4.85 14.01 0.90
C ASP A 102 4.93 12.58 0.37
N VAL A 103 5.86 12.35 -0.55
CA VAL A 103 5.99 11.12 -1.33
C VAL A 103 7.42 10.65 -1.25
N ILE A 104 7.61 9.44 -0.77
CA ILE A 104 8.93 8.79 -0.76
C ILE A 104 9.11 8.18 -2.15
N ASN A 105 10.14 8.62 -2.87
CA ASN A 105 10.48 8.05 -4.17
C ASN A 105 11.50 6.91 -4.00
N ASP A 106 11.55 6.01 -4.98
CA ASP A 106 12.51 4.90 -5.07
C ASP A 106 12.46 3.90 -3.91
N VAL A 107 11.31 3.76 -3.24
CA VAL A 107 11.12 2.78 -2.18
C VAL A 107 11.17 1.36 -2.75
N GLU A 108 11.86 0.48 -2.05
CA GLU A 108 11.95 -0.94 -2.37
C GLU A 108 10.86 -1.70 -1.63
N TRP A 109 10.06 -2.48 -2.34
CA TRP A 109 9.15 -3.41 -1.68
C TRP A 109 9.04 -4.75 -2.41
N GLU A 110 8.69 -5.77 -1.65
CA GLU A 110 8.48 -7.11 -2.16
C GLU A 110 7.41 -7.84 -1.35
N LEU A 111 6.62 -8.68 -2.02
CA LEU A 111 5.78 -9.65 -1.34
C LEU A 111 6.65 -10.75 -0.74
N THR A 112 6.44 -11.05 0.54
CA THR A 112 7.23 -12.06 1.26
C THR A 112 6.76 -13.49 0.93
N GLY A 113 5.53 -13.61 0.42
CA GLY A 113 4.84 -14.90 0.23
C GLY A 113 4.04 -15.34 1.46
N ASN A 114 4.12 -14.60 2.57
CA ASN A 114 3.21 -14.78 3.69
C ASN A 114 1.88 -14.06 3.42
N SER A 115 0.81 -14.57 4.04
CA SER A 115 -0.49 -13.91 4.05
C SER A 115 -1.09 -14.00 5.45
N ASN A 116 -1.61 -12.89 5.94
CA ASN A 116 -2.50 -12.91 7.09
C ASN A 116 -3.90 -13.30 6.58
N THR A 117 -4.32 -14.54 6.88
CA THR A 117 -5.62 -15.08 6.48
C THR A 117 -6.69 -14.91 7.57
N GLU A 118 -6.43 -14.06 8.57
CA GLU A 118 -7.38 -13.76 9.66
C GLU A 118 -8.55 -12.90 9.16
#